data_AF-A0A4R2TD11-F1
#
_entry.id   AF-A0A4R2TD11-F1
#
_cell.length_a   1.000
_cell.length_b   1.000
_cell.length_c   1.000
_cell.angle_alpha   90.00
_cell.angle_beta   90.00
_cell.angle_gamma   90.00
#
_symmetry.space_group_name_H-M   'P 1'
#
loop_
_entity.id
_entity.type
_entity.pdbx_description
1 polymer ?
#
loop_
_entity_poly.entity_id
_entity_poly.type
_entity_poly.pdbx_seq_one_letter_code
_entity_poly.pdbx_strand_id
1 'polypeptide(L)'
;MEFYTKQIEKTKSTSSPLLLKNHMIKRVIESKGQIKIKDLAYEIGYSERHTNLKFTEYFGMSPKLLSKIIRFQYVLNKLNKYIANPNQSSLILIAQEAGYYGQSHMYKDFSEFSSCSPGQYLDLLRQKNYYNRLVVVNSLVDK
;
A
#
# COMPACT_ATOMS: atom_id res chain seq x y z
N MET A 1 -21.23 6.62 -28.99
CA MET A 1 -20.23 5.87 -29.78
C MET A 1 -18.80 6.14 -29.32
N GLU A 2 -18.40 7.39 -29.08
CA GLU A 2 -17.03 7.76 -28.63
C GLU A 2 -16.53 7.06 -27.35
N PHE A 3 -17.42 6.76 -26.38
CA PHE A 3 -17.04 6.04 -25.15
C PHE A 3 -16.53 4.62 -25.44
N TYR A 4 -17.13 3.92 -26.40
CA TYR A 4 -16.77 2.55 -26.75
C TYR A 4 -15.52 2.50 -27.64
N THR A 5 -15.36 3.45 -28.56
CA THR A 5 -14.16 3.56 -29.41
C THR A 5 -12.91 3.84 -28.59
N LYS A 6 -12.98 4.70 -27.57
CA LYS A 6 -11.85 4.99 -26.67
C LYS A 6 -11.40 3.77 -25.86
N GLN A 7 -12.33 2.85 -25.53
CA GLN A 7 -12.04 1.60 -24.82
C GLN A 7 -11.34 0.56 -25.72
N ILE A 8 -11.69 0.53 -27.02
CA ILE A 8 -11.05 -0.34 -28.02
C ILE A 8 -9.63 0.15 -28.37
N GLU A 9 -9.38 1.46 -28.30
CA GLU A 9 -8.03 2.02 -28.55
C GLU A 9 -7.09 1.80 -27.35
N LYS A 10 -7.56 1.97 -26.10
CA LYS A 10 -6.76 1.69 -24.88
C LYS A 10 -6.37 0.21 -24.76
N THR A 11 -7.23 -0.70 -25.19
CA THR A 11 -6.96 -2.16 -25.12
C THR A 11 -5.85 -2.62 -26.06
N LYS A 12 -5.55 -1.90 -27.15
CA LYS A 12 -4.43 -2.22 -28.05
C LYS A 12 -3.05 -1.95 -27.44
N SER A 13 -2.93 -0.95 -26.57
CA SER A 13 -1.66 -0.56 -25.90
C SER A 13 -1.20 -1.58 -24.83
N THR A 14 -2.15 -2.33 -24.24
CA THR A 14 -1.90 -3.28 -23.14
C THR A 14 -2.09 -4.74 -23.60
N SER A 15 -1.70 -5.04 -24.83
CA SER A 15 -1.99 -6.31 -25.51
C SER A 15 -1.18 -7.52 -25.01
N SER A 16 -0.12 -7.30 -24.22
CA SER A 16 0.66 -8.38 -23.59
C SER A 16 0.26 -8.58 -22.11
N PRO A 17 -0.05 -9.81 -21.66
CA PRO A 17 -0.34 -10.12 -20.25
C PRO A 17 0.74 -9.62 -19.28
N LEU A 18 2.01 -9.61 -19.69
CA LEU A 18 3.11 -9.12 -18.88
C LEU A 18 3.07 -7.59 -18.71
N LEU A 19 2.73 -6.84 -19.77
CA LEU A 19 2.57 -5.39 -19.69
C LEU A 19 1.41 -5.01 -18.77
N LEU A 20 0.29 -5.73 -18.87
CA LEU A 20 -0.85 -5.53 -17.98
C LEU A 20 -0.47 -5.79 -16.52
N LYS A 21 0.17 -6.92 -16.25
CA LYS A 21 0.67 -7.27 -14.91
C LYS A 21 1.58 -6.17 -14.36
N ASN A 22 2.59 -5.76 -15.12
CA ASN A 22 3.56 -4.75 -14.71
C ASN A 22 2.90 -3.37 -14.50
N HIS A 23 1.94 -2.99 -15.34
CA HIS A 23 1.17 -1.77 -15.14
C HIS A 23 0.38 -1.82 -13.83
N MET A 24 -0.37 -2.90 -13.59
CA MET A 24 -1.20 -3.05 -12.40
C MET A 24 -0.39 -2.91 -11.10
N ILE A 25 0.75 -3.59 -10.99
CA ILE A 25 1.60 -3.50 -9.80
C ILE A 25 2.26 -2.12 -9.67
N LYS A 26 2.76 -1.56 -10.77
CA LYS A 26 3.39 -0.24 -10.80
C LYS A 26 2.45 0.83 -10.25
N ARG A 27 1.18 0.84 -10.69
CA ARG A 27 0.17 1.81 -10.24
C ARG A 27 -0.16 1.69 -8.75
N VAL A 28 -0.23 0.45 -8.22
CA VAL A 28 -0.44 0.24 -6.78
C VAL A 28 0.76 0.74 -5.97
N ILE A 29 2.00 0.53 -6.45
CA ILE A 29 3.22 1.00 -5.78
C ILE A 29 3.35 2.54 -5.85
N GLU A 30 3.20 3.14 -7.04
CA GLU A 30 3.33 4.59 -7.25
C GLU A 30 2.29 5.38 -6.46
N SER A 31 1.08 4.83 -6.33
CA SER A 31 0.03 5.43 -5.49
C SER A 31 0.26 5.22 -4.00
N LYS A 32 1.36 4.57 -3.58
CA LYS A 32 1.63 4.20 -2.18
C LYS A 32 0.47 3.42 -1.55
N GLY A 33 -0.18 2.57 -2.36
CA GLY A 33 -1.36 1.81 -1.95
C GLY A 33 -2.67 2.61 -1.89
N GLN A 34 -2.71 3.86 -2.34
CA GLN A 34 -3.90 4.73 -2.25
C GLN A 34 -4.80 4.68 -3.49
N ILE A 35 -4.39 3.98 -4.56
CA ILE A 35 -5.23 3.82 -5.76
C ILE A 35 -6.54 3.11 -5.44
N LYS A 36 -7.65 3.64 -5.95
CA LYS A 36 -8.95 2.96 -5.87
C LYS A 36 -9.07 1.98 -7.03
N ILE A 37 -9.71 0.84 -6.78
CA ILE A 37 -9.90 -0.19 -7.81
C ILE A 37 -10.61 0.34 -9.06
N LYS A 38 -11.55 1.27 -8.89
CA LYS A 38 -12.24 1.95 -9.99
C LYS A 38 -11.28 2.70 -10.93
N ASP A 39 -10.24 3.34 -10.37
CA ASP A 39 -9.30 4.14 -11.13
C ASP A 39 -8.36 3.20 -11.90
N LEU A 40 -7.88 2.14 -11.24
CA LEU A 40 -7.10 1.09 -11.89
C LEU A 40 -7.88 0.40 -13.02
N ALA A 41 -9.16 0.11 -12.80
CA ALA A 41 -10.06 -0.51 -13.77
C ALA A 41 -10.26 0.38 -15.01
N TYR A 42 -10.47 1.68 -14.79
CA TYR A 42 -10.58 2.70 -15.84
C TYR A 42 -9.28 2.86 -16.66
N GLU A 43 -8.12 2.72 -16.03
CA GLU A 43 -6.82 2.78 -16.71
C GLU A 43 -6.63 1.59 -17.67
N ILE A 44 -6.96 0.38 -17.23
CA ILE A 44 -6.73 -0.86 -18.01
C ILE A 44 -7.91 -1.25 -18.92
N GLY A 45 -9.03 -0.51 -18.87
CA GLY A 45 -10.22 -0.74 -19.70
C GLY A 45 -11.08 -1.92 -19.25
N TYR A 46 -10.94 -2.37 -18.00
CA TYR A 46 -11.71 -3.50 -17.44
C TYR A 46 -12.77 -3.02 -16.44
N SER A 47 -13.71 -3.90 -16.10
CA SER A 47 -14.58 -3.66 -14.94
C SER A 47 -13.80 -3.82 -13.63
N GLU A 48 -14.28 -3.22 -12.53
CA GLU A 48 -13.66 -3.39 -11.21
C GLU A 48 -13.56 -4.86 -10.78
N ARG A 49 -14.62 -5.65 -11.05
CA ARG A 49 -14.66 -7.09 -10.79
C ARG A 49 -13.57 -7.82 -11.58
N HIS A 50 -13.47 -7.56 -12.88
CA HIS A 50 -12.48 -8.23 -13.72
C HIS A 50 -11.05 -7.79 -13.39
N THR A 51 -10.87 -6.52 -13.03
CA THR A 51 -9.59 -5.98 -12.53
C THR A 51 -9.13 -6.69 -11.26
N ASN A 52 -10.02 -6.86 -10.27
CA ASN A 52 -9.72 -7.60 -9.04
C ASN A 52 -9.36 -9.07 -9.32
N LEU A 53 -10.13 -9.73 -10.19
CA LEU A 53 -9.86 -11.12 -10.58
C LEU A 53 -8.47 -11.25 -11.23
N LYS A 54 -8.20 -10.45 -12.26
CA LYS A 54 -6.91 -10.47 -12.98
C LYS A 54 -5.74 -10.12 -12.07
N PHE A 55 -5.90 -9.14 -11.18
CA PHE A 55 -4.86 -8.81 -10.20
C PHE A 55 -4.59 -10.00 -9.27
N THR A 56 -5.64 -10.64 -8.76
CA THR A 56 -5.50 -11.79 -7.86
C THR A 56 -4.87 -12.99 -8.56
N GLU A 57 -5.22 -13.25 -9.83
CA GLU A 57 -4.57 -14.27 -10.66
C GLU A 57 -3.06 -13.99 -10.84
N TYR A 58 -2.66 -12.73 -11.01
CA TYR A 58 -1.26 -12.38 -11.24
C TYR A 58 -0.37 -12.34 -9.99
N PHE A 59 -0.94 -11.99 -8.83
CA PHE A 59 -0.19 -11.70 -7.60
C PHE A 59 -0.60 -12.55 -6.39
N GLY A 60 -1.61 -13.42 -6.52
CA GLY A 60 -2.12 -14.25 -5.43
C GLY A 60 -2.88 -13.48 -4.34
N MET A 61 -3.11 -12.17 -4.54
CA MET A 61 -3.79 -11.31 -3.58
C MET A 61 -4.58 -10.21 -4.27
N SER A 62 -5.58 -9.64 -3.59
CA SER A 62 -6.31 -8.50 -4.14
C SER A 62 -5.46 -7.21 -4.14
N PRO A 63 -5.76 -6.24 -5.03
CA PRO A 63 -5.17 -4.90 -4.98
C PRO A 63 -5.33 -4.25 -3.60
N LYS A 64 -6.49 -4.44 -2.97
CA LYS A 64 -6.79 -3.91 -1.65
C LYS A 64 -5.86 -4.46 -0.57
N LEU A 65 -5.55 -5.76 -0.60
CA LEU A 65 -4.64 -6.36 0.35
C LEU A 65 -3.21 -5.83 0.15
N LEU A 66 -2.73 -5.75 -1.10
CA LEU A 66 -1.42 -5.17 -1.36
C LEU A 66 -1.34 -3.70 -0.92
N SER A 67 -2.39 -2.91 -1.20
CA SER A 67 -2.52 -1.54 -0.71
C SER A 67 -2.45 -1.43 0.81
N LYS A 68 -3.05 -2.37 1.55
CA LYS A 68 -2.92 -2.44 3.01
C LYS A 68 -1.48 -2.73 3.44
N ILE A 69 -0.82 -3.69 2.79
CA ILE A 69 0.58 -4.06 3.10
C ILE A 69 1.51 -2.87 2.87
N ILE A 70 1.38 -2.16 1.75
CA ILE A 70 2.20 -0.98 1.44
C ILE A 70 2.01 0.11 2.50
N ARG A 71 0.76 0.43 2.85
CA ARG A 71 0.47 1.43 3.89
C ARG A 71 0.99 1.00 5.27
N PHE A 72 0.88 -0.28 5.62
CA PHE A 72 1.46 -0.84 6.84
C PHE A 72 2.98 -0.65 6.87
N GLN A 73 3.69 -1.03 5.80
CA GLN A 73 5.14 -0.86 5.70
C GLN A 73 5.56 0.62 5.79
N TYR A 74 4.78 1.52 5.19
CA TYR A 74 4.99 2.95 5.30
C TYR A 74 4.88 3.44 6.75
N VAL A 75 3.79 3.07 7.44
CA VAL A 75 3.58 3.43 8.86
C VAL A 75 4.71 2.87 9.71
N LEU A 76 5.08 1.60 9.53
CA LEU A 76 6.18 0.96 10.25
C LEU A 76 7.50 1.71 10.07
N ASN A 77 7.84 2.08 8.84
CA ASN A 77 9.04 2.86 8.53
C ASN A 77 9.04 4.22 9.24
N LYS A 78 7.89 4.92 9.23
CA LYS A 78 7.74 6.22 9.90
C LYS A 78 7.90 6.07 11.41
N LEU A 79 7.22 5.10 12.04
CA LEU A 79 7.33 4.87 13.49
C LEU A 79 8.77 4.57 13.91
N ASN A 80 9.53 3.78 13.13
CA ASN A 80 10.93 3.48 13.40
C ASN A 80 11.86 4.71 13.35
N LYS A 81 11.45 5.78 12.63
CA LYS A 81 12.18 7.05 12.56
C LYS A 81 11.77 8.02 13.67
N TYR A 82 10.53 7.95 14.15
CA TYR A 82 9.96 8.90 15.12
C TYR A 82 10.25 8.59 16.60
N ILE A 83 11.16 7.66 16.90
CA ILE A 83 11.35 7.14 18.27
C ILE A 83 11.80 8.21 19.27
N ALA A 84 12.45 9.28 18.81
CA ALA A 84 12.94 10.34 19.68
C ALA A 84 11.83 11.11 20.43
N ASN A 85 10.61 11.25 19.86
CA ASN A 85 9.47 11.91 20.53
C ASN A 85 8.14 11.76 19.75
N PRO A 86 7.52 10.58 19.72
CA PRO A 86 6.20 10.43 19.09
C PRO A 86 5.13 11.06 19.99
N ASN A 87 4.46 12.10 19.49
CA ASN A 87 3.25 12.65 20.08
C ASN A 87 2.01 12.25 19.25
N GLN A 88 0.82 12.48 19.79
CA GLN A 88 -0.44 12.10 19.12
C GLN A 88 -0.60 12.79 17.75
N SER A 89 -0.11 14.03 17.62
CA SER A 89 -0.12 14.77 16.35
C SER A 89 0.73 14.09 15.28
N SER A 90 1.87 13.48 15.65
CA SER A 90 2.70 12.69 14.73
C SER A 90 1.94 11.49 14.18
N LEU A 91 1.14 10.80 15.00
CA LEU A 91 0.37 9.62 14.55
C LEU A 91 -0.78 9.98 13.60
N ILE A 92 -1.42 11.14 13.83
CA ILE A 92 -2.45 11.66 12.92
C ILE A 92 -1.80 12.02 11.57
N LEU A 93 -0.65 12.70 11.59
CA LEU A 93 0.08 13.06 10.38
C LEU A 93 0.51 11.81 9.60
N ILE A 94 1.06 10.79 10.27
CA ILE A 94 1.44 9.52 9.64
C ILE A 94 0.23 8.85 9.00
N ALA A 95 -0.93 8.84 9.68
CA ALA A 95 -2.16 8.27 9.13
C ALA A 95 -2.59 9.00 7.85
N GLN A 96 -2.55 10.34 7.84
CA GLN A 96 -2.88 11.15 6.67
C GLN A 96 -1.89 10.92 5.52
N GLU A 97 -0.59 10.94 5.78
CA GLU A 97 0.44 10.68 4.77
C GLU A 97 0.32 9.27 4.16
N ALA A 98 -0.08 8.28 4.97
CA ALA A 98 -0.33 6.92 4.53
C ALA A 98 -1.68 6.75 3.80
N GLY A 99 -2.51 7.79 3.69
CA GLY A 99 -3.78 7.75 2.98
C GLY A 99 -4.93 7.12 3.78
N TYR A 100 -4.87 7.16 5.10
CA TYR A 100 -5.99 6.78 5.97
C TYR A 100 -6.92 7.97 6.18
N TYR A 101 -8.23 7.71 6.20
CA TYR A 101 -9.24 8.69 6.58
C TYR A 101 -9.07 9.18 8.03
N GLY A 102 -8.48 8.34 8.88
CA GLY A 102 -8.21 8.69 10.27
C GLY A 102 -7.37 7.65 10.99
N GLN A 103 -6.91 8.01 12.19
CA GLN A 103 -6.04 7.19 13.03
C GLN A 103 -6.64 5.80 13.32
N SER A 104 -7.95 5.69 13.55
CA SER A 104 -8.60 4.40 13.84
C SER A 104 -8.49 3.39 12.69
N HIS A 105 -8.54 3.85 11.44
CA HIS A 105 -8.34 2.98 10.28
C HIS A 105 -6.89 2.52 10.16
N MET A 106 -5.93 3.43 10.40
CA MET A 106 -4.52 3.08 10.47
C MET A 106 -4.26 2.04 11.56
N TYR A 107 -4.85 2.22 12.75
CA TYR A 107 -4.69 1.30 13.87
C TYR A 107 -5.23 -0.09 13.55
N LYS A 108 -6.42 -0.17 12.93
CA LYS A 108 -7.01 -1.44 12.53
C LYS A 108 -6.13 -2.19 11.53
N ASP A 109 -5.71 -1.52 10.46
CA ASP A 109 -4.84 -2.13 9.44
C ASP A 109 -3.46 -2.50 10.03
N PHE A 110 -2.90 -1.69 10.92
CA PHE A 110 -1.61 -1.98 11.53
C PHE A 110 -1.68 -3.20 12.45
N SER A 111 -2.68 -3.26 13.34
CA SER A 111 -2.89 -4.41 14.23
C SER A 111 -3.18 -5.71 13.47
N GLU A 112 -3.81 -5.64 12.29
CA GLU A 112 -4.04 -6.81 11.41
C GLU A 112 -2.72 -7.49 11.00
N PHE A 113 -1.63 -6.74 10.83
CA PHE A 113 -0.33 -7.28 10.40
C PHE A 113 0.69 -7.48 11.53
N SER A 114 0.66 -6.67 12.58
CA SER A 114 1.66 -6.70 13.66
C SER A 114 1.14 -7.30 14.98
N SER A 115 -0.14 -7.65 15.04
CA SER A 115 -0.84 -8.08 16.27
C SER A 115 -0.77 -7.07 17.43
N CYS A 116 -0.38 -5.82 17.18
CA CYS A 116 -0.37 -4.73 18.16
C CYS A 116 -0.69 -3.39 17.49
N SER A 117 -1.18 -2.42 18.26
CA SER A 117 -1.42 -1.07 17.73
C SER A 117 -0.11 -0.29 17.49
N PRO A 118 -0.11 0.76 16.65
CA PRO A 118 1.03 1.67 16.49
C PRO A 118 1.58 2.22 17.80
N GLY A 119 0.70 2.55 18.76
CA GLY A 119 1.11 3.02 20.09
C GLY A 119 1.84 1.95 20.91
N GLN A 120 1.27 0.74 20.97
CA GLN A 120 1.92 -0.40 21.63
C GLN A 120 3.27 -0.75 21.00
N TYR A 121 3.37 -0.65 19.67
CA TYR A 121 4.63 -0.84 18.96
C TYR A 121 5.70 0.19 19.38
N LEU A 122 5.34 1.46 19.51
CA LEU A 122 6.25 2.49 20.00
C LEU A 122 6.69 2.25 21.45
N ASP A 123 5.78 1.81 22.32
CA ASP A 123 6.11 1.47 23.70
C ASP A 123 7.07 0.28 23.77
N LEU A 124 6.86 -0.75 22.93
CA LEU A 124 7.78 -1.88 22.80
C LEU A 124 9.18 -1.45 22.37
N LEU A 125 9.27 -0.53 21.41
CA LEU A 125 10.54 0.02 20.93
C LEU A 125 11.28 0.87 21.97
N ARG A 126 10.55 1.55 22.86
CA ARG A 126 11.13 2.32 23.98
C ARG A 126 11.64 1.41 25.10
N GLN A 127 10.89 0.36 25.43
CA GLN A 127 11.18 -0.50 26.58
C GLN A 127 12.33 -1.48 26.36
N LYS A 128 12.52 -1.93 25.12
CA LYS A 128 13.57 -2.87 24.75
C LYS A 128 14.49 -2.14 23.79
N ASN A 129 15.81 -2.25 23.98
CA ASN A 129 16.84 -1.85 23.01
C ASN A 129 16.71 -2.66 21.69
N TYR A 130 15.55 -2.61 21.01
CA TYR A 130 15.16 -3.38 19.83
C TYR A 130 15.95 -2.96 18.59
N TYR A 131 16.49 -1.74 18.59
CA TYR A 131 17.36 -1.23 17.54
C TYR A 131 18.55 -2.15 17.24
N ASN A 132 19.09 -2.83 18.25
CA ASN A 132 20.21 -3.75 18.06
C ASN A 132 19.80 -5.07 17.36
N ARG A 133 18.50 -5.31 17.13
CA ARG A 133 17.98 -6.58 16.57
C ARG A 133 17.12 -6.40 15.30
N LEU A 134 16.69 -5.18 14.97
CA LEU A 134 15.85 -4.95 13.80
C LEU A 134 16.72 -4.68 12.56
N VAL A 135 16.96 -5.73 11.77
CA VAL A 135 17.44 -5.56 10.39
C VAL A 135 16.25 -5.13 9.53
N VAL A 136 16.19 -3.84 9.20
CA VAL A 136 15.17 -3.29 8.29
C VAL A 136 15.55 -3.67 6.86
N VAL A 137 14.66 -4.39 6.16
CA VAL A 137 14.86 -4.89 4.78
C VAL A 137 15.19 -3.80 3.74
N ASN A 138 15.01 -2.52 4.07
CA ASN A 138 15.39 -1.39 3.22
C ASN A 138 16.90 -1.05 3.23
N SER A 139 17.75 -1.73 4.01
CA SER A 139 19.21 -1.54 3.96
C SER A 139 19.95 -2.38 2.91
N LEU A 140 19.23 -3.10 2.05
CA LEU A 140 19.80 -3.97 1.01
C LEU A 140 19.67 -3.43 -0.42
N VAL A 141 19.20 -2.19 -0.61
CA VAL A 141 19.04 -1.60 -1.96
C VAL A 141 20.02 -0.45 -2.24
N ASP A 142 20.80 0.00 -1.26
CA ASP A 142 21.88 0.96 -1.48
C ASP A 142 23.24 0.33 -1.14
N LYS A 143 23.79 -0.42 -2.10
CA LYS A 143 25.22 -0.71 -2.24
C LYS A 143 25.62 -0.67 -3.70
#